data_AF-A0A914PMB9-F1
#
_entry.id   AF-A0A914PMB9-F1
#
_cell.length_a   1.000
_cell.length_b   1.000
_cell.length_c   1.000
_cell.angle_alpha   90.00
_cell.angle_beta   90.00
_cell.angle_gamma   90.00
#
_symmetry.space_group_name_H-M   'P 1'
#
loop_
_entity.id
_entity.type
_entity.pdbx_description
1 polymer ?
#
loop_
_entity_poly.entity_id
_entity_poly.type
_entity_poly.pdbx_seq_one_letter_code
_entity_poly.pdbx_strand_id
1 'polypeptide(L)'
;MSIAQIQRNIKRFFESPPRNVNRRVLLALVVVIIFILYIFLASLSTPPSTPSEVCVIDHFDKHAGKQVDPTKTIVSFIGNGYIGMDVSAKSELMLISNDTMFQPLKGLKPLVKLSLPFDNDVVLHFEPDPVDGMSKAVHCSVVEEKCVCVYEYVYAHRTRSNLLVQDIKITNPSLSALSIKFDRGISEEWEKQELTTVPVYYRTLDIQNQKIGVAVICSSLPNDIVVHQKREESFRFMCVVEQGVISVDSFATKRQLSAKAIQEFTEINSLHWNQVDTEHKDAWKDLNRASFNISYSKAPNALNSDIVGLTKFALLSSVRAPLLEKTTTQITKDHYKELMSKNELCYQGHSTLLTPSKLWQEWTSLDDVQNTIKIWMLTLKHRGCMHLVESGAHGIVQAFLLSLSAATFTHHHLEFSLDPADDLHRELHSRRFLPRKHRFYFI
;
A
#
# COMPACT_ATOMS: atom_id res chain seq x y z
N MET A 1 28.50 -22.98 -40.42
CA MET A 1 28.92 -21.94 -41.38
C MET A 1 29.67 -20.88 -40.59
N SER A 2 30.93 -20.57 -40.91
CA SER A 2 31.73 -19.66 -40.06
C SER A 2 31.30 -18.20 -40.23
N ILE A 3 31.40 -17.38 -39.18
CA ILE A 3 31.07 -15.94 -39.21
C ILE A 3 31.84 -15.22 -40.34
N ALA A 4 33.06 -15.67 -40.63
CA ALA A 4 33.88 -15.16 -41.74
C ALA A 4 33.30 -15.45 -43.13
N GLN A 5 32.57 -16.55 -43.33
CA GLN A 5 31.86 -16.83 -44.59
C GLN A 5 30.62 -15.94 -44.76
N ILE A 6 29.90 -15.66 -43.67
CA ILE A 6 28.73 -14.78 -43.69
C ILE A 6 29.14 -13.34 -44.03
N GLN A 7 30.22 -12.84 -43.41
CA GLN A 7 30.74 -11.49 -43.70
C GLN A 7 31.21 -11.32 -45.15
N ARG A 8 31.86 -12.34 -45.74
CA ARG A 8 32.27 -12.31 -47.16
C ARG A 8 31.07 -12.31 -48.11
N ASN A 9 30.01 -13.03 -47.78
CA ASN A 9 28.80 -13.10 -48.61
C ASN A 9 28.00 -11.80 -48.56
N ILE A 10 27.90 -11.16 -47.39
CA ILE A 10 27.28 -9.84 -47.26
C ILE A 10 28.07 -8.78 -48.03
N LYS A 11 29.41 -8.78 -47.93
CA LYS A 11 30.27 -7.83 -48.66
C LYS A 11 30.11 -7.95 -50.18
N ARG A 12 30.09 -9.17 -50.73
CA ARG A 12 29.87 -9.42 -52.18
C ARG A 12 28.48 -8.98 -52.67
N PHE A 13 27.47 -9.08 -51.82
CA PHE A 13 26.10 -8.68 -52.15
C PHE A 13 25.97 -7.16 -52.31
N PHE A 14 26.69 -6.38 -51.48
CA PHE A 14 26.70 -4.91 -51.58
C PHE A 14 27.63 -4.37 -52.68
N GLU A 15 28.75 -5.06 -52.98
CA GLU A 15 29.70 -4.63 -54.01
C GLU A 15 29.23 -4.91 -55.44
N SER A 16 28.31 -5.86 -55.64
CA SER A 16 27.79 -6.23 -56.96
C SER A 16 26.30 -6.60 -56.90
N PRO A 17 25.39 -5.63 -56.78
CA PRO A 17 23.96 -5.91 -56.78
C PRO A 17 23.55 -6.50 -58.15
N PRO A 18 22.70 -7.54 -58.17
CA PRO A 18 22.26 -8.17 -59.42
C PRO A 18 21.59 -7.14 -60.35
N ARG A 19 22.07 -7.09 -61.61
CA ARG A 19 21.73 -6.08 -62.64
C ARG A 19 20.24 -5.96 -63.00
N ASN A 20 19.35 -6.79 -62.45
CA ASN A 20 17.91 -6.84 -62.77
C ASN A 20 16.97 -6.78 -61.56
N VAL A 21 17.44 -6.31 -60.40
CA VAL A 21 16.53 -6.11 -59.24
C VAL A 21 16.12 -4.65 -59.16
N ASN A 22 14.82 -4.41 -59.37
CA ASN A 22 14.21 -3.09 -59.26
C ASN A 22 14.54 -2.50 -57.87
N ARG A 23 15.14 -1.30 -57.81
CA ARG A 23 15.60 -0.65 -56.57
C ARG A 23 14.53 -0.63 -55.47
N ARG A 24 13.24 -0.56 -55.85
CA ARG A 24 12.10 -0.61 -54.93
C ARG A 24 11.97 -1.96 -54.21
N VAL A 25 12.26 -3.07 -54.89
CA VAL A 25 12.22 -4.44 -54.33
C VAL A 25 13.37 -4.67 -53.36
N LEU A 26 14.56 -4.16 -53.68
CA LEU A 26 15.72 -4.22 -52.78
C LEU A 26 15.46 -3.44 -51.49
N LEU A 27 14.86 -2.25 -51.60
CA LEU A 27 14.55 -1.40 -50.46
C LEU A 27 13.46 -2.01 -49.57
N ALA A 28 12.43 -2.64 -50.19
CA ALA A 28 11.42 -3.39 -49.46
C ALA A 28 12.02 -4.59 -48.70
N LEU A 29 12.94 -5.34 -49.32
CA LEU A 29 13.64 -6.45 -48.64
C LEU A 29 14.47 -5.98 -47.46
N VAL A 30 15.19 -4.85 -47.59
CA VAL A 30 15.96 -4.27 -46.48
C VAL A 30 15.04 -3.84 -45.33
N VAL A 31 13.90 -3.20 -45.61
CA VAL A 31 12.92 -2.82 -44.59
C VAL A 31 12.35 -4.05 -43.88
N VAL A 32 12.04 -5.12 -44.62
CA VAL A 32 11.57 -6.39 -44.04
C VAL A 32 12.64 -7.03 -43.16
N ILE A 33 13.90 -7.04 -43.58
CA ILE A 33 15.02 -7.57 -42.79
C ILE A 33 15.23 -6.76 -41.50
N ILE A 34 15.15 -5.42 -41.58
CA ILE A 34 15.24 -4.54 -40.41
C ILE A 34 14.05 -4.79 -39.46
N PHE A 35 12.84 -4.98 -39.98
CA PHE A 35 11.66 -5.28 -39.18
C PHE A 35 11.77 -6.65 -38.48
N ILE A 36 12.26 -7.68 -39.18
CA ILE A 36 12.52 -9.00 -38.59
C ILE A 36 13.61 -8.91 -37.51
N LEU A 37 14.71 -8.20 -37.79
CA LEU A 37 15.77 -7.97 -36.80
C LEU A 37 15.26 -7.20 -35.59
N TYR A 38 14.41 -6.20 -35.78
CA TYR A 38 13.79 -5.44 -34.71
C TYR A 38 12.91 -6.32 -33.82
N ILE A 39 12.05 -7.17 -34.42
CA ILE A 39 11.22 -8.12 -33.67
C ILE A 39 12.11 -9.12 -32.91
N PHE A 40 13.14 -9.65 -33.56
CA PHE A 40 14.02 -10.64 -32.94
C PHE A 40 14.80 -10.04 -31.76
N LEU A 41 15.38 -8.85 -31.95
CA LEU A 41 16.09 -8.10 -30.91
C LEU A 41 15.15 -7.66 -29.78
N ALA A 42 13.90 -7.28 -30.08
CA ALA A 42 12.89 -6.96 -29.07
C ALA A 42 12.49 -8.20 -28.24
N SER A 43 12.51 -9.40 -28.82
CA SER A 43 12.27 -10.65 -28.08
C SER A 43 13.44 -11.09 -27.19
N LEU A 44 14.67 -10.66 -27.53
CA LEU A 44 15.89 -10.93 -26.77
C LEU A 44 16.06 -9.97 -25.57
N SER A 45 15.33 -8.85 -25.53
CA SER A 45 15.44 -7.84 -24.47
C SER A 45 14.64 -8.13 -23.19
N THR A 46 13.76 -9.14 -23.19
CA THR A 46 13.06 -9.57 -21.96
C THR A 46 13.76 -10.80 -21.39
N PRO A 47 14.32 -10.74 -20.16
CA PRO A 47 14.84 -11.94 -19.52
C PRO A 47 13.74 -13.00 -19.40
N PRO A 48 14.07 -14.29 -19.57
CA PRO A 48 13.08 -15.36 -19.41
C PRO A 48 12.60 -15.39 -17.95
N SER A 49 11.28 -15.24 -17.75
CA SER A 49 10.69 -15.33 -16.41
C SER A 49 10.81 -16.74 -15.84
N THR A 50 11.04 -16.86 -14.53
CA THR A 50 11.07 -18.17 -13.86
C THR A 50 9.66 -18.79 -13.83
N PRO A 51 9.53 -20.13 -13.72
CA PRO A 51 8.22 -20.77 -13.60
C PRO A 51 7.37 -20.22 -12.44
N SER A 52 8.00 -19.86 -11.32
CA SER A 52 7.33 -19.23 -10.17
C SER A 52 6.89 -17.79 -10.45
N GLU A 53 7.68 -17.01 -11.20
CA GLU A 53 7.25 -15.68 -11.67
C GLU A 53 6.02 -15.78 -12.56
N VAL A 54 5.95 -16.78 -13.44
CA VAL A 54 4.76 -17.03 -14.27
C VAL A 54 3.54 -17.35 -13.40
N CYS A 55 3.68 -18.13 -12.33
CA CYS A 55 2.59 -18.38 -11.38
C CYS A 55 2.08 -17.10 -10.71
N VAL A 56 3.00 -16.21 -10.31
CA VAL A 56 2.64 -14.92 -9.70
C VAL A 56 1.97 -13.99 -10.71
N ILE A 57 2.52 -13.87 -11.92
CA ILE A 57 1.95 -13.06 -12.99
C ILE A 57 0.54 -13.55 -13.35
N ASP A 58 0.35 -14.86 -13.54
CA ASP A 58 -0.96 -15.45 -13.86
C ASP A 58 -2.01 -15.13 -12.78
N HIS A 59 -1.61 -15.06 -11.51
CA HIS A 59 -2.51 -14.60 -10.45
C HIS A 59 -2.95 -13.16 -10.66
N PHE A 60 -2.01 -12.23 -10.82
CA PHE A 60 -2.32 -10.80 -10.92
C PHE A 60 -2.99 -10.43 -12.24
N ASP A 61 -2.62 -11.05 -13.36
CA ASP A 61 -3.25 -10.83 -14.66
C ASP A 61 -4.73 -11.25 -14.65
N LYS A 62 -5.06 -12.35 -13.94
CA LYS A 62 -6.45 -12.81 -13.77
C LYS A 62 -7.29 -11.90 -12.88
N HIS A 63 -6.68 -11.08 -12.01
CA HIS A 63 -7.41 -10.30 -11.00
C HIS A 63 -7.32 -8.78 -11.18
N ALA A 64 -6.30 -8.25 -11.86
CA ALA A 64 -5.99 -6.80 -11.86
C ALA A 64 -6.04 -6.12 -13.23
N GLY A 65 -6.03 -6.87 -14.34
CA GLY A 65 -6.01 -6.29 -15.70
C GLY A 65 -4.85 -5.33 -15.95
N LYS A 66 -3.78 -5.42 -15.16
CA LYS A 66 -2.55 -4.63 -15.23
C LYS A 66 -1.36 -5.58 -15.34
N GLN A 67 -0.42 -5.27 -16.24
CA GLN A 67 0.88 -5.95 -16.25
C GLN A 67 1.59 -5.65 -14.93
N VAL A 68 1.78 -6.68 -14.12
CA VAL A 68 2.60 -6.61 -12.90
C VAL A 68 4.04 -6.90 -13.28
N ASP A 69 4.96 -6.06 -12.82
CA ASP A 69 6.39 -6.33 -12.87
C ASP A 69 6.80 -7.04 -11.57
N PRO A 70 6.98 -8.36 -11.56
CA PRO A 70 7.34 -9.10 -10.35
C PRO A 70 8.73 -8.70 -9.80
N THR A 71 9.56 -8.03 -10.60
CA THR A 71 10.89 -7.57 -10.18
C THR A 71 10.87 -6.21 -9.47
N LYS A 72 9.76 -5.47 -9.55
CA LYS A 72 9.62 -4.17 -8.89
C LYS A 72 9.12 -4.33 -7.46
N THR A 73 10.03 -4.28 -6.50
CA THR A 73 9.69 -4.25 -5.07
C THR A 73 9.12 -2.86 -4.71
N ILE A 74 7.83 -2.80 -4.42
CA ILE A 74 7.18 -1.59 -3.89
C ILE A 74 7.10 -1.73 -2.36
N VAL A 75 7.48 -0.67 -1.64
CA VAL A 75 7.29 -0.62 -0.18
C VAL A 75 5.80 -0.76 0.12
N SER A 76 5.42 -1.83 0.82
CA SER A 76 4.03 -2.06 1.18
C SER A 76 3.74 -1.60 2.60
N PHE A 77 3.53 -0.29 2.72
CA PHE A 77 3.16 0.34 3.98
C PHE A 77 1.65 0.34 4.20
N ILE A 78 1.20 -0.12 5.36
CA ILE A 78 -0.19 -0.05 5.81
C ILE A 78 -0.30 0.70 7.14
N GLY A 79 -1.45 1.33 7.40
CA GLY A 79 -1.70 2.00 8.67
C GLY A 79 -3.09 2.60 8.80
N ASN A 80 -3.39 3.08 10.01
CA ASN A 80 -4.66 3.76 10.32
C ASN A 80 -4.48 5.01 11.21
N GLY A 81 -3.26 5.54 11.31
CA GLY A 81 -2.91 6.65 12.18
C GLY A 81 -2.78 6.33 13.67
N TYR A 82 -2.99 5.08 14.08
CA TYR A 82 -2.70 4.61 15.44
C TYR A 82 -1.59 3.56 15.42
N ILE A 83 -1.72 2.60 14.51
CA ILE A 83 -0.71 1.61 14.17
C ILE A 83 -0.36 1.72 12.69
N GLY A 84 0.87 1.35 12.36
CA GLY A 84 1.34 1.18 10.99
C GLY A 84 2.33 0.04 10.89
N MET A 85 2.65 -0.40 9.67
CA MET A 85 3.64 -1.44 9.44
C MET A 85 4.13 -1.39 7.99
N ASP A 86 5.41 -1.70 7.80
CA ASP A 86 5.95 -2.11 6.51
C ASP A 86 5.86 -3.64 6.41
N VAL A 87 4.95 -4.12 5.56
CA VAL A 87 4.69 -5.54 5.35
C VAL A 87 5.85 -6.21 4.61
N SER A 88 6.57 -5.45 3.77
CA SER A 88 7.55 -5.97 2.82
C SER A 88 8.93 -6.25 3.39
N ALA A 89 9.34 -5.55 4.46
CA ALA A 89 10.70 -5.65 5.00
C ALA A 89 10.80 -6.50 6.27
N LYS A 90 10.44 -5.93 7.42
CA LYS A 90 10.70 -6.53 8.75
C LYS A 90 9.43 -7.02 9.45
N SER A 91 8.26 -6.64 8.93
CA SER A 91 6.96 -6.86 9.57
C SER A 91 6.94 -6.36 11.01
N GLU A 92 7.66 -5.25 11.28
CA GLU A 92 7.69 -4.61 12.60
C GLU A 92 6.49 -3.66 12.71
N LEU A 93 5.75 -3.79 13.80
CA LEU A 93 4.65 -2.88 14.12
C LEU A 93 5.24 -1.49 14.42
N MET A 94 4.56 -0.43 14.00
CA MET A 94 4.92 0.95 14.28
C MET A 94 3.80 1.64 15.04
N LEU A 95 4.18 2.44 16.03
CA LEU A 95 3.26 3.39 16.66
C LEU A 95 3.31 4.71 15.93
N ILE A 96 2.13 5.29 15.71
CA ILE A 96 2.00 6.60 15.11
C ILE A 96 1.72 7.60 16.25
N SER A 97 2.67 8.50 16.48
CA SER A 97 2.52 9.63 17.42
C SER A 97 1.95 10.86 16.69
N ASN A 98 1.44 11.83 17.46
CA ASN A 98 0.77 13.05 16.97
C ASN A 98 1.59 13.86 15.93
N ASP A 99 2.92 13.71 15.91
CA ASP A 99 3.81 14.40 14.97
C ASP A 99 4.06 13.64 13.66
N THR A 100 3.22 12.67 13.29
CA THR A 100 3.36 11.83 12.07
C THR A 100 4.66 11.01 11.99
N MET A 101 5.40 10.94 13.10
CA MET A 101 6.57 10.09 13.20
C MET A 101 6.15 8.68 13.58
N PHE A 102 6.65 7.72 12.80
CA PHE A 102 6.50 6.31 13.10
C PHE A 102 7.63 5.86 14.01
N GLN A 103 7.28 5.29 15.15
CA GLN A 103 8.24 4.66 16.03
C GLN A 103 8.14 3.14 15.88
N PRO A 104 9.18 2.45 15.36
CA PRO A 104 9.16 1.00 15.24
C PRO A 104 9.18 0.33 16.61
N LEU A 105 8.30 -0.64 16.79
CA LEU A 105 8.21 -1.54 17.93
C LEU A 105 9.12 -2.74 17.71
N LYS A 106 10.40 -2.55 18.02
CA LYS A 106 11.40 -3.61 17.89
C LYS A 106 10.99 -4.86 18.68
N GLY A 107 11.27 -6.02 18.09
CA GLY A 107 11.05 -7.30 18.75
C GLY A 107 9.60 -7.80 18.79
N LEU A 108 8.64 -7.09 18.20
CA LEU A 108 7.29 -7.63 17.99
C LEU A 108 6.99 -7.71 16.50
N LYS A 109 6.88 -8.93 15.98
CA LYS A 109 6.46 -9.20 14.60
C LYS A 109 5.05 -9.80 14.67
N PRO A 110 3.99 -8.97 14.56
CA PRO A 110 2.61 -9.45 14.73
C PRO A 110 2.16 -10.37 13.59
N LEU A 111 2.75 -10.22 12.40
CA LEU A 111 2.44 -11.07 11.25
C LEU A 111 2.99 -12.47 11.44
N VAL A 112 2.12 -13.44 11.15
CA VAL A 112 2.44 -14.85 11.10
C VAL A 112 3.21 -15.13 9.82
N LYS A 113 4.35 -15.79 9.96
CA LYS A 113 5.19 -16.26 8.85
C LYS A 113 4.94 -17.73 8.63
N LEU A 114 5.00 -18.15 7.36
CA LEU A 114 4.90 -19.54 6.98
C LEU A 114 6.29 -20.08 6.63
N SER A 115 6.60 -21.28 7.11
CA SER A 115 7.68 -22.08 6.55
C SER A 115 7.07 -23.08 5.58
N LEU A 116 7.34 -22.87 4.29
CA LEU A 116 6.93 -23.78 3.22
C LEU A 116 8.04 -24.80 2.98
N PRO A 117 7.72 -26.04 2.55
CA PRO A 117 8.72 -27.06 2.29
C PRO A 117 9.52 -26.84 0.99
N PHE A 118 9.34 -25.70 0.31
CA PHE A 118 9.96 -25.40 -0.99
C PHE A 118 10.60 -24.00 -0.95
N ASP A 119 11.92 -23.95 -0.74
CA ASP A 119 12.67 -22.68 -0.59
C ASP A 119 13.38 -22.21 -1.87
N ASN A 120 13.44 -23.04 -2.91
CA ASN A 120 14.43 -22.83 -3.98
C ASN A 120 13.97 -21.89 -5.12
N ASP A 121 12.69 -21.54 -5.21
CA ASP A 121 12.14 -20.74 -6.33
C ASP A 121 10.88 -19.99 -5.87
N VAL A 122 11.03 -19.12 -4.88
CA VAL A 122 9.92 -18.35 -4.29
C VAL A 122 9.97 -16.90 -4.78
N VAL A 123 8.91 -16.45 -5.44
CA VAL A 123 8.73 -15.05 -5.82
C VAL A 123 7.69 -14.46 -4.89
N LEU A 124 8.10 -13.40 -4.18
CA LEU A 124 7.25 -12.65 -3.28
C LEU A 124 6.95 -11.28 -3.89
N HIS A 125 5.68 -11.06 -4.22
CA HIS A 125 5.22 -9.76 -4.71
C HIS A 125 4.30 -9.10 -3.69
N PHE A 126 4.55 -7.84 -3.37
CA PHE A 126 3.69 -7.02 -2.53
C PHE A 126 3.02 -5.93 -3.35
N GLU A 127 1.70 -5.84 -3.25
CA GLU A 127 0.91 -4.80 -3.88
C GLU A 127 0.04 -4.09 -2.82
N PRO A 128 0.28 -2.79 -2.55
CA PRO A 128 -0.67 -2.00 -1.79
C PRO A 128 -1.96 -1.83 -2.61
N ASP A 129 -3.11 -1.95 -1.94
CA ASP A 129 -4.44 -1.70 -2.49
C ASP A 129 -5.04 -0.44 -1.85
N PRO A 130 -4.85 0.75 -2.46
CA PRO A 130 -5.44 2.01 -2.00
C PRO A 130 -6.97 2.03 -1.95
N VAL A 131 -7.65 1.12 -2.67
CA VAL A 131 -9.12 1.12 -2.78
C VAL A 131 -9.71 0.45 -1.55
N ASP A 132 -9.25 -0.76 -1.26
CA ASP A 132 -9.72 -1.56 -0.13
C ASP A 132 -8.95 -1.27 1.17
N GLY A 133 -7.79 -0.62 1.08
CA GLY A 133 -7.03 -0.15 2.23
C GLY A 133 -6.11 -1.19 2.87
N MET A 134 -5.57 -2.11 2.07
CA MET A 134 -4.82 -3.28 2.51
C MET A 134 -3.56 -3.50 1.69
N SER A 135 -2.65 -4.34 2.19
CA SER A 135 -1.55 -4.91 1.43
C SER A 135 -1.91 -6.31 0.98
N LYS A 136 -1.60 -6.64 -0.27
CA LYS A 136 -1.71 -7.99 -0.84
C LYS A 136 -0.31 -8.52 -1.07
N ALA A 137 -0.07 -9.76 -0.68
CA ALA A 137 1.17 -10.45 -1.01
C ALA A 137 0.87 -11.82 -1.59
N VAL A 138 1.67 -12.24 -2.57
CA VAL A 138 1.57 -13.58 -3.16
C VAL A 138 2.94 -14.21 -3.19
N HIS A 139 3.00 -15.43 -2.68
CA HIS A 139 4.18 -16.28 -2.65
C HIS A 139 3.83 -17.56 -3.40
N CYS A 140 4.44 -17.80 -4.55
CA CYS A 140 4.19 -19.02 -5.32
C CYS A 140 5.48 -19.82 -5.53
N SER A 141 5.31 -21.15 -5.59
CA SER A 141 6.35 -22.10 -5.99
C SER A 141 5.76 -23.18 -6.89
N VAL A 142 6.58 -23.76 -7.76
CA VAL A 142 6.16 -24.85 -8.64
C VAL A 142 6.48 -26.20 -8.00
N VAL A 143 5.43 -26.98 -7.77
CA VAL A 143 5.49 -28.32 -7.19
C VAL A 143 4.78 -29.26 -8.16
N GLU A 144 5.50 -30.27 -8.68
CA GLU A 144 4.92 -31.23 -9.65
C GLU A 144 4.24 -30.55 -10.85
N GLU A 145 4.89 -29.52 -11.41
CA GLU A 145 4.34 -28.71 -12.52
C GLU A 145 3.04 -27.95 -12.18
N LYS A 146 2.71 -27.80 -10.90
CA LYS A 146 1.55 -27.04 -10.41
C LYS A 146 2.00 -25.87 -9.54
N CYS A 147 1.31 -24.73 -9.69
CA CYS A 147 1.54 -23.54 -8.87
C CYS A 147 0.92 -23.72 -7.48
N VAL A 148 1.75 -23.95 -6.47
CA VAL A 148 1.34 -23.86 -5.07
C VAL A 148 1.54 -22.42 -4.65
N CYS A 149 0.47 -21.76 -4.19
CA CYS A 149 0.51 -20.34 -3.85
C CYS A 149 -0.09 -20.06 -2.48
N VAL A 150 0.58 -19.16 -1.76
CA VAL A 150 0.12 -18.52 -0.53
C VAL A 150 -0.25 -17.08 -0.86
N TYR A 151 -1.46 -16.70 -0.50
CA TYR A 151 -1.98 -15.34 -0.59
C TYR A 151 -2.07 -14.76 0.80
N GLU A 152 -1.50 -13.58 1.00
CA GLU A 152 -1.55 -12.86 2.25
C GLU A 152 -2.27 -11.52 2.05
N TYR A 153 -3.24 -11.23 2.90
CA TYR A 153 -3.94 -9.95 2.93
C TYR A 153 -3.74 -9.34 4.31
N VAL A 154 -3.21 -8.12 4.38
CA VAL A 154 -2.90 -7.47 5.65
C VAL A 154 -3.48 -6.06 5.68
N TYR A 155 -4.17 -5.72 6.76
CA TYR A 155 -4.66 -4.35 6.94
C TYR A 155 -4.72 -3.92 8.41
N ALA A 156 -4.45 -2.64 8.63
CA ALA A 156 -4.75 -1.95 9.87
C ALA A 156 -6.20 -1.45 9.81
N HIS A 157 -7.05 -1.88 10.74
CA HIS A 157 -8.48 -1.64 10.66
C HIS A 157 -8.81 -0.15 10.76
N ARG A 158 -9.64 0.38 9.86
CA ARG A 158 -9.82 1.84 9.73
C ARG A 158 -10.71 2.45 10.80
N THR A 159 -11.76 1.73 11.23
CA THR A 159 -12.71 2.21 12.26
C THR A 159 -12.40 1.69 13.67
N ARG A 160 -11.47 0.75 13.78
CA ARG A 160 -11.04 0.09 15.03
C ARG A 160 -9.53 0.28 15.13
N SER A 161 -9.12 1.39 15.70
CA SER A 161 -7.75 1.89 15.58
C SER A 161 -6.69 0.91 16.09
N ASN A 162 -7.05 0.09 17.07
CA ASN A 162 -6.20 -0.89 17.76
C ASN A 162 -6.07 -2.25 17.03
N LEU A 163 -6.79 -2.49 15.93
CA LEU A 163 -6.89 -3.81 15.30
C LEU A 163 -6.00 -3.92 14.05
N LEU A 164 -5.14 -4.94 14.01
CA LEU A 164 -4.42 -5.43 12.84
C LEU A 164 -4.98 -6.80 12.44
N VAL A 165 -5.22 -7.02 11.15
CA VAL A 165 -5.72 -8.29 10.61
C VAL A 165 -4.78 -8.81 9.52
N GLN A 166 -4.56 -10.12 9.52
CA GLN A 166 -3.84 -10.87 8.49
C GLN A 166 -4.68 -12.08 8.09
N ASP A 167 -4.96 -12.19 6.80
CA ASP A 167 -5.51 -13.40 6.18
C ASP A 167 -4.44 -14.11 5.40
N ILE A 168 -4.38 -15.43 5.55
CA ILE A 168 -3.49 -16.32 4.82
C ILE A 168 -4.35 -17.37 4.13
N LYS A 169 -4.31 -17.40 2.80
CA LYS A 169 -4.98 -18.42 1.98
C LYS A 169 -3.93 -19.24 1.25
N ILE A 170 -4.02 -20.55 1.36
CA ILE A 170 -3.04 -21.48 0.81
C ILE A 170 -3.73 -22.36 -0.21
N THR A 171 -3.21 -22.40 -1.43
CA THR A 171 -3.73 -23.21 -2.51
C THR A 171 -2.74 -24.31 -2.87
N ASN A 172 -3.17 -25.56 -2.75
CA ASN A 172 -2.37 -26.72 -3.10
C ASN A 172 -3.02 -27.51 -4.25
N PRO A 173 -2.76 -27.16 -5.51
CA PRO A 173 -3.25 -27.92 -6.65
C PRO A 173 -2.39 -29.16 -6.99
N SER A 174 -1.30 -29.43 -6.26
CA SER A 174 -0.42 -30.58 -6.53
C SER A 174 -1.09 -31.92 -6.16
N LEU A 175 -0.39 -33.01 -6.43
CA LEU A 175 -0.81 -34.37 -6.06
C LEU A 175 -0.28 -34.79 -4.69
N SER A 176 0.59 -33.99 -4.08
CA SER A 176 1.18 -34.21 -2.76
C SER A 176 0.56 -33.32 -1.68
N ALA A 177 0.61 -33.78 -0.44
CA ALA A 177 0.21 -32.97 0.72
C ALA A 177 1.37 -32.08 1.18
N LEU A 178 1.05 -30.88 1.67
CA LEU A 178 2.05 -29.90 2.13
C LEU A 178 1.97 -29.75 3.64
N SER A 179 3.11 -29.90 4.32
CA SER A 179 3.22 -29.58 5.74
C SER A 179 3.66 -28.13 5.90
N ILE A 180 2.90 -27.34 6.64
CA ILE A 180 3.10 -25.91 6.79
C ILE A 180 3.22 -25.57 8.26
N LYS A 181 4.28 -24.85 8.60
CA LYS A 181 4.53 -24.37 9.95
C LYS A 181 4.25 -22.88 10.04
N PHE A 182 3.57 -22.50 11.11
CA PHE A 182 3.27 -21.11 11.43
C PHE A 182 4.23 -20.63 12.50
N ASP A 183 4.86 -19.49 12.28
CA ASP A 183 5.75 -18.85 13.24
C ASP A 183 5.34 -17.39 13.49
N ARG A 184 5.52 -16.93 14.72
CA ARG A 184 5.39 -15.50 15.08
C ARG A 184 6.55 -15.10 15.97
N GLY A 185 7.38 -14.20 15.46
CA GLY A 185 8.54 -13.69 16.19
C GLY A 185 8.17 -12.66 17.26
N ILE A 186 8.24 -13.05 18.54
CA ILE A 186 8.17 -12.15 19.69
C ILE A 186 9.46 -12.27 20.50
N SER A 187 10.13 -11.14 20.70
CA SER A 187 11.39 -11.02 21.45
C SER A 187 11.15 -11.15 22.96
N GLU A 188 12.17 -11.63 23.67
CA GLU A 188 12.21 -11.71 25.14
C GLU A 188 12.09 -10.33 25.83
N GLU A 189 12.33 -9.24 25.09
CA GLU A 189 12.12 -7.86 25.58
C GLU A 189 10.64 -7.54 25.87
N TRP A 190 9.71 -8.38 25.39
CA TRP A 190 8.28 -8.24 25.65
C TRP A 190 7.88 -9.11 26.84
N GLU A 191 7.33 -8.47 27.87
CA GLU A 191 6.89 -9.18 29.05
C GLU A 191 5.61 -9.96 28.74
N LYS A 192 5.69 -11.29 28.81
CA LYS A 192 4.57 -12.20 28.58
C LYS A 192 3.73 -12.34 29.86
N GLN A 193 2.43 -12.06 29.74
CA GLN A 193 1.46 -12.20 30.83
C GLN A 193 0.40 -13.24 30.44
N GLU A 194 0.35 -14.35 31.18
CA GLU A 194 -0.63 -15.44 31.00
C GLU A 194 -1.95 -15.10 31.71
N LEU A 195 -2.63 -14.05 31.23
CA LEU A 195 -3.89 -13.56 31.82
C LEU A 195 -5.12 -14.27 31.27
N THR A 196 -5.03 -14.86 30.07
CA THR A 196 -6.11 -15.59 29.40
C THR A 196 -5.57 -16.85 28.71
N THR A 197 -6.38 -17.54 27.90
CA THR A 197 -5.91 -18.64 27.04
C THR A 197 -4.88 -18.21 26.00
N VAL A 198 -4.85 -16.92 25.69
CA VAL A 198 -3.85 -16.29 24.82
C VAL A 198 -3.03 -15.30 25.65
N PRO A 199 -1.70 -15.33 25.57
CA PRO A 199 -0.86 -14.42 26.35
C PRO A 199 -1.00 -12.97 25.87
N VAL A 200 -0.91 -12.04 26.83
CA VAL A 200 -0.78 -10.61 26.57
C VAL A 200 0.69 -10.22 26.72
N TYR A 201 1.22 -9.54 25.71
CA TYR A 201 2.59 -9.04 25.71
C TYR A 201 2.60 -7.56 26.06
N TYR A 202 3.45 -7.16 27.01
CA TYR A 202 3.56 -5.78 27.46
C TYR A 202 4.99 -5.25 27.32
N ARG A 203 5.11 -3.98 26.92
CA ARG A 203 6.39 -3.27 26.88
C ARG A 203 6.20 -1.79 27.19
N THR A 204 7.20 -1.21 27.85
CA THR A 204 7.32 0.24 28.01
C THR A 204 8.37 0.79 27.03
N LEU A 205 8.08 1.96 26.46
CA LEU A 205 8.92 2.63 25.47
C LEU A 205 9.12 4.09 25.87
N ASP A 206 10.31 4.63 25.62
CA ASP A 206 10.58 6.06 25.75
C ASP A 206 10.47 6.71 24.37
N ILE A 207 9.44 7.54 24.17
CA ILE A 207 9.15 8.23 22.90
C ILE A 207 9.03 9.73 23.19
N GLN A 208 9.90 10.56 22.60
CA GLN A 208 9.87 12.02 22.75
C GLN A 208 9.80 12.49 24.24
N ASN A 209 10.61 11.88 25.11
CA ASN A 209 10.63 12.12 26.57
C ASN A 209 9.33 11.74 27.32
N GLN A 210 8.43 10.98 26.69
CA GLN A 210 7.28 10.37 27.35
C GLN A 210 7.45 8.86 27.42
N LYS A 211 7.09 8.28 28.57
CA LYS A 211 6.98 6.84 28.72
C LYS A 211 5.64 6.37 28.21
N ILE A 212 5.63 5.49 27.23
CA ILE A 212 4.43 4.91 26.63
C ILE A 212 4.42 3.42 26.94
N GLY A 213 3.35 2.95 27.59
CA GLY A 213 3.07 1.54 27.77
C GLY A 213 2.31 1.00 26.58
N VAL A 214 2.65 -0.21 26.14
CA VAL A 214 2.02 -0.90 25.01
C VAL A 214 1.65 -2.32 25.45
N ALA A 215 0.39 -2.69 25.27
CA ALA A 215 -0.11 -4.05 25.47
C ALA A 215 -0.61 -4.63 24.14
N VAL A 216 -0.18 -5.85 23.81
CA VAL A 216 -0.55 -6.53 22.57
C VAL A 216 -1.06 -7.94 22.87
N ILE A 217 -2.19 -8.30 22.29
CA ILE A 217 -2.73 -9.65 22.28
C ILE A 217 -2.99 -10.05 20.84
N CYS A 218 -2.59 -11.27 20.47
CA CYS A 218 -2.70 -11.76 19.09
C CYS A 218 -3.23 -13.19 19.06
N SER A 219 -3.99 -13.55 18.03
CA SER A 219 -4.55 -14.91 17.86
C SER A 219 -3.50 -15.99 18.04
N SER A 220 -3.87 -17.10 18.69
CA SER A 220 -3.03 -18.29 18.82
C SER A 220 -2.70 -18.87 17.44
N LEU A 221 -1.49 -19.42 17.31
CA LEU A 221 -1.09 -20.12 16.09
C LEU A 221 -1.60 -21.57 16.14
N PRO A 222 -2.07 -22.12 15.00
CA PRO A 222 -2.22 -23.55 14.89
C PRO A 222 -0.85 -24.24 14.96
N ASN A 223 -0.85 -25.52 15.31
CA ASN A 223 0.33 -26.38 15.15
C ASN A 223 0.60 -26.63 13.65
N ASP A 224 1.54 -27.53 13.34
CA ASP A 224 1.81 -27.98 11.98
C ASP A 224 0.49 -28.41 11.28
N ILE A 225 0.14 -27.72 10.19
CA ILE A 225 -1.04 -28.03 9.38
C ILE A 225 -0.61 -28.76 8.12
N VAL A 226 -1.38 -29.79 7.76
CA VAL A 226 -1.22 -30.50 6.49
C VAL A 226 -2.29 -30.02 5.51
N VAL A 227 -1.87 -29.30 4.47
CA VAL A 227 -2.75 -28.91 3.36
C VAL A 227 -2.78 -30.04 2.34
N HIS A 228 -3.90 -30.76 2.28
CA HIS A 228 -4.07 -31.90 1.38
C HIS A 228 -4.04 -31.51 -0.11
N GLN A 229 -3.78 -32.50 -0.96
CA GLN A 229 -3.80 -32.36 -2.41
C GLN A 229 -5.12 -31.79 -2.94
N LYS A 230 -5.06 -30.93 -3.95
CA LYS A 230 -6.22 -30.28 -4.60
C LYS A 230 -7.15 -29.55 -3.62
N ARG A 231 -6.61 -29.03 -2.52
CA ARG A 231 -7.35 -28.27 -1.51
C ARG A 231 -6.86 -26.85 -1.39
N GLU A 232 -7.72 -26.05 -0.79
CA GLU A 232 -7.44 -24.71 -0.35
C GLU A 232 -7.77 -24.63 1.13
N GLU A 233 -6.88 -23.98 1.90
CA GLU A 233 -7.07 -23.71 3.32
C GLU A 233 -6.93 -22.22 3.57
N SER A 234 -7.69 -21.68 4.51
CA SER A 234 -7.68 -20.25 4.86
C SER A 234 -7.59 -20.06 6.37
N PHE A 235 -6.68 -19.19 6.78
CA PHE A 235 -6.40 -18.86 8.16
C PHE A 235 -6.52 -17.35 8.36
N ARG A 236 -7.10 -16.94 9.47
CA ARG A 236 -7.20 -15.54 9.87
C ARG A 236 -6.54 -15.33 11.21
N PHE A 237 -5.68 -14.33 11.28
CA PHE A 237 -4.99 -13.90 12.48
C PHE A 237 -5.29 -12.42 12.73
N MET A 238 -5.44 -12.06 14.00
CA MET A 238 -5.56 -10.67 14.40
C MET A 238 -4.67 -10.35 15.59
N CYS A 239 -4.29 -9.09 15.69
CA CYS A 239 -3.62 -8.52 16.84
C CYS A 239 -4.36 -7.26 17.29
N VAL A 240 -4.62 -7.15 18.59
CA VAL A 240 -5.12 -5.93 19.24
C VAL A 240 -3.96 -5.27 19.97
N VAL A 241 -3.76 -3.99 19.70
CA VAL A 241 -2.66 -3.16 20.19
C VAL A 241 -3.24 -2.00 20.97
N GLU A 242 -2.97 -1.94 22.27
CA GLU A 242 -3.35 -0.81 23.13
C GLU A 242 -2.10 -0.07 23.59
N GLN A 243 -2.16 1.27 23.54
CA GLN A 243 -1.09 2.14 24.01
C GLN A 243 -1.61 3.26 24.90
N GLY A 244 -0.79 3.69 25.85
CA GLY A 244 -1.10 4.79 26.77
C GLY A 244 0.13 5.40 27.43
N VAL A 245 0.06 6.69 27.74
CA VAL A 245 1.14 7.41 28.44
C VAL A 245 1.19 6.98 29.91
N ILE A 246 2.39 6.65 30.40
CA ILE A 246 2.66 6.29 31.79
C ILE A 246 2.96 7.58 32.56
N SER A 247 2.00 8.04 33.36
CA SER A 247 2.11 9.29 34.10
C SER A 247 2.74 9.14 35.50
N VAL A 248 2.28 8.17 36.30
CA VAL A 248 2.67 8.04 37.72
C VAL A 248 2.85 6.59 38.17
N ASP A 249 1.91 5.69 37.83
CA ASP A 249 1.96 4.28 38.20
C ASP A 249 2.08 3.37 36.96
N SER A 250 3.27 2.83 36.75
CA SER A 250 3.53 1.89 35.66
C SER A 250 2.75 0.58 35.81
N PHE A 251 2.45 0.14 37.03
CA PHE A 251 1.73 -1.10 37.29
C PHE A 251 0.23 -0.94 36.99
N ALA A 252 -0.40 0.13 37.49
CA ALA A 252 -1.79 0.43 37.16
C ALA A 252 -1.99 0.62 35.65
N THR A 253 -1.08 1.36 34.99
CA THR A 253 -1.14 1.57 33.54
C THR A 253 -1.04 0.25 32.77
N LYS A 254 -0.10 -0.62 33.14
CA LYS A 254 0.05 -1.95 32.56
C LYS A 254 -1.20 -2.80 32.72
N ARG A 255 -1.79 -2.84 33.93
CA ARG A 255 -3.01 -3.61 34.20
C ARG A 255 -4.19 -3.08 33.38
N GLN A 256 -4.34 -1.76 33.29
CA GLN A 256 -5.40 -1.12 32.52
C GLN A 256 -5.27 -1.43 31.02
N LEU A 257 -4.08 -1.26 30.44
CA LEU A 257 -3.84 -1.54 29.01
C LEU A 257 -4.04 -3.01 28.68
N SER A 258 -3.54 -3.92 29.54
CA SER A 258 -3.71 -5.36 29.35
C SER A 258 -5.18 -5.76 29.41
N ALA A 259 -5.95 -5.22 30.38
CA ALA A 259 -7.38 -5.47 30.50
C ALA A 259 -8.16 -4.96 29.29
N LYS A 260 -7.83 -3.76 28.79
CA LYS A 260 -8.46 -3.18 27.61
C LYS A 260 -8.16 -4.00 26.35
N ALA A 261 -6.91 -4.44 26.18
CA ALA A 261 -6.52 -5.29 25.04
C ALA A 261 -7.29 -6.62 25.06
N ILE A 262 -7.43 -7.26 26.23
CA ILE A 262 -8.22 -8.50 26.40
C ILE A 262 -9.69 -8.27 26.06
N GLN A 263 -10.28 -7.18 26.57
CA GLN A 263 -11.67 -6.84 26.33
C GLN A 263 -11.93 -6.69 24.82
N GLU A 264 -11.17 -5.82 24.15
CA GLU A 264 -11.31 -5.55 22.72
C GLU A 264 -11.07 -6.80 21.88
N PHE A 265 -10.07 -7.62 22.21
CA PHE A 265 -9.81 -8.88 21.53
C PHE A 265 -10.99 -9.86 21.65
N THR A 266 -11.56 -9.98 22.85
CA THR A 266 -12.72 -10.85 23.11
C THR A 266 -13.97 -10.36 22.37
N GLU A 267 -14.21 -9.05 22.39
CA GLU A 267 -15.32 -8.43 21.67
C GLU A 267 -15.19 -8.67 20.16
N ILE A 268 -14.01 -8.43 19.57
CA ILE A 268 -13.78 -8.63 18.13
C ILE A 268 -13.90 -10.12 17.77
N ASN A 269 -13.38 -11.03 18.59
CA ASN A 269 -13.45 -12.47 18.36
C ASN A 269 -14.90 -13.00 18.40
N SER A 270 -15.83 -12.27 19.03
CA SER A 270 -17.25 -12.61 19.06
C SER A 270 -18.04 -12.14 17.82
N LEU A 271 -17.44 -11.31 16.96
CA LEU A 271 -18.08 -10.79 15.76
C LEU A 271 -17.91 -11.72 14.56
N HIS A 272 -18.81 -11.60 13.60
CA HIS A 272 -18.63 -12.23 12.29
C HIS A 272 -17.54 -11.50 11.50
N TRP A 273 -16.60 -12.26 10.94
CA TRP A 273 -15.49 -11.74 10.13
C TRP A 273 -15.94 -10.85 8.97
N ASN A 274 -17.01 -11.23 8.27
CA ASN A 274 -17.59 -10.42 7.20
C ASN A 274 -17.99 -9.02 7.66
N GLN A 275 -18.45 -8.88 8.92
CA GLN A 275 -18.79 -7.59 9.48
C GLN A 275 -17.53 -6.72 9.68
N VAL A 276 -16.48 -7.29 10.24
CA VAL A 276 -15.19 -6.59 10.45
C VAL A 276 -14.61 -6.13 9.11
N ASP A 277 -14.62 -6.99 8.10
CA ASP A 277 -14.08 -6.67 6.77
C ASP A 277 -14.90 -5.58 6.09
N THR A 278 -16.24 -5.66 6.20
CA THR A 278 -17.15 -4.66 5.64
C THR A 278 -16.95 -3.31 6.33
N GLU A 279 -16.81 -3.27 7.66
CA GLU A 279 -16.53 -2.05 8.42
C GLU A 279 -15.25 -1.36 7.93
N HIS A 280 -14.19 -2.12 7.68
CA HIS A 280 -12.93 -1.59 7.14
C HIS A 280 -13.10 -1.06 5.70
N LYS A 281 -13.65 -1.88 4.80
CA LYS A 281 -13.81 -1.54 3.38
C LYS A 281 -14.74 -0.35 3.17
N ASP A 282 -15.84 -0.28 3.91
CA ASP A 282 -16.77 0.85 3.82
C ASP A 282 -16.14 2.17 4.30
N ALA A 283 -15.26 2.11 5.30
CA ALA A 283 -14.52 3.29 5.75
C ALA A 283 -13.53 3.80 4.69
N TRP A 284 -12.80 2.89 4.03
CA TRP A 284 -11.93 3.26 2.91
C TRP A 284 -12.72 3.74 1.70
N LYS A 285 -13.84 3.09 1.39
CA LYS A 285 -14.78 3.54 0.36
C LYS A 285 -15.30 4.94 0.65
N ASP A 286 -15.59 5.29 1.91
CA ASP A 286 -16.00 6.64 2.28
C ASP A 286 -14.90 7.68 2.04
N LEU A 287 -13.67 7.41 2.48
CA LEU A 287 -12.51 8.27 2.22
C LEU A 287 -12.21 8.40 0.72
N ASN A 288 -12.39 7.32 -0.04
CA ASN A 288 -12.18 7.27 -1.48
C ASN A 288 -13.32 7.88 -2.31
N ARG A 289 -14.45 8.29 -1.69
CA ARG A 289 -15.51 9.05 -2.40
C ARG A 289 -15.00 10.35 -2.99
N ALA A 290 -14.02 10.95 -2.32
CA ALA A 290 -13.32 12.13 -2.79
C ALA A 290 -12.06 11.65 -3.53
N SER A 291 -12.04 11.80 -4.86
CA SER A 291 -11.01 11.23 -5.73
C SER A 291 -10.54 12.20 -6.79
N PHE A 292 -9.31 11.98 -7.26
CA PHE A 292 -8.70 12.70 -8.37
C PHE A 292 -8.10 11.68 -9.33
N ASN A 293 -8.36 11.83 -10.62
CA ASN A 293 -7.80 11.02 -11.67
C ASN A 293 -7.13 11.92 -12.71
N ILE A 294 -6.00 11.47 -13.22
CA ILE A 294 -5.25 12.10 -14.32
C ILE A 294 -5.06 11.08 -15.43
N SER A 295 -5.28 11.48 -16.69
CA SER A 295 -5.14 10.58 -17.84
C SER A 295 -3.74 9.97 -17.94
N TYR A 296 -3.60 8.69 -18.24
CA TYR A 296 -2.29 8.01 -18.24
C TYR A 296 -1.31 8.61 -19.26
N SER A 297 -0.05 8.78 -18.86
CA SER A 297 1.04 9.27 -19.73
C SER A 297 2.21 8.29 -19.73
N LYS A 298 2.80 8.10 -20.91
CA LYS A 298 4.02 7.30 -21.13
C LYS A 298 5.29 8.15 -21.15
N ALA A 299 5.18 9.47 -20.95
CA ALA A 299 6.34 10.34 -20.95
C ALA A 299 7.26 10.00 -19.76
N PRO A 300 8.60 10.12 -19.91
CA PRO A 300 9.53 9.86 -18.82
C PRO A 300 9.19 10.75 -17.63
N ASN A 301 9.19 10.18 -16.41
CA ASN A 301 8.92 10.87 -15.16
C ASN A 301 7.51 11.51 -15.05
N ALA A 302 6.55 11.09 -15.88
CA ALA A 302 5.19 11.60 -15.79
C ALA A 302 4.47 11.08 -14.53
N LEU A 303 3.84 11.99 -13.78
CA LEU A 303 2.98 11.63 -12.66
C LEU A 303 1.73 10.89 -13.15
N ASN A 304 1.54 9.63 -12.76
CA ASN A 304 0.37 8.84 -13.13
C ASN A 304 -0.54 8.59 -11.93
N SER A 305 -1.77 8.14 -12.22
CA SER A 305 -2.83 7.96 -11.20
C SER A 305 -2.47 6.92 -10.14
N ASP A 306 -1.59 5.98 -10.45
CA ASP A 306 -1.02 5.00 -9.52
C ASP A 306 -0.19 5.68 -8.43
N ILE A 307 0.73 6.57 -8.80
CA ILE A 307 1.56 7.33 -7.84
C ILE A 307 0.68 8.25 -6.99
N VAL A 308 -0.29 8.95 -7.61
CA VAL A 308 -1.25 9.81 -6.88
C VAL A 308 -2.07 9.00 -5.88
N GLY A 309 -2.60 7.84 -6.30
CA GLY A 309 -3.39 6.96 -5.45
C GLY A 309 -2.59 6.38 -4.30
N LEU A 310 -1.36 5.93 -4.57
CA LEU A 310 -0.45 5.38 -3.58
C LEU A 310 0.00 6.43 -2.55
N THR A 311 0.32 7.65 -3.01
CA THR A 311 0.65 8.79 -2.13
C THR A 311 -0.51 9.15 -1.22
N LYS A 312 -1.73 9.26 -1.78
CA LYS A 312 -2.94 9.49 -0.99
C LYS A 312 -3.12 8.37 0.05
N PHE A 313 -2.95 7.12 -0.35
CA PHE A 313 -3.07 5.98 0.55
C PHE A 313 -2.09 6.08 1.72
N ALA A 314 -0.82 6.38 1.48
CA ALA A 314 0.18 6.54 2.55
C ALA A 314 -0.18 7.68 3.52
N LEU A 315 -0.63 8.83 3.01
CA LEU A 315 -1.08 9.96 3.83
C LEU A 315 -2.27 9.60 4.72
N LEU A 316 -3.24 8.87 4.18
CA LEU A 316 -4.40 8.44 4.96
C LEU A 316 -4.01 7.35 5.95
N SER A 317 -3.12 6.45 5.60
CA SER A 317 -2.62 5.40 6.48
C SER A 317 -1.81 5.95 7.66
N SER A 318 -1.23 7.15 7.54
CA SER A 318 -0.47 7.79 8.62
C SER A 318 -1.31 8.61 9.60
N VAL A 319 -2.63 8.70 9.42
CA VAL A 319 -3.49 9.59 10.23
C VAL A 319 -4.82 8.95 10.62
N ARG A 320 -5.26 9.32 11.82
CA ARG A 320 -6.51 8.84 12.42
C ARG A 320 -7.70 9.30 11.59
N ALA A 321 -8.83 8.58 11.71
CA ALA A 321 -10.09 8.95 11.08
C ALA A 321 -11.19 9.11 12.14
N PRO A 322 -11.14 10.15 12.99
CA PRO A 322 -12.03 10.27 14.16
C PRO A 322 -13.53 10.22 13.82
N LEU A 323 -13.90 10.68 12.62
CA LEU A 323 -15.28 10.64 12.15
C LEU A 323 -15.79 9.21 11.85
N LEU A 324 -14.89 8.28 11.52
CA LEU A 324 -15.20 6.88 11.19
C LEU A 324 -14.96 5.91 12.35
N GLU A 325 -14.16 6.31 13.33
CA GLU A 325 -13.80 5.48 14.46
C GLU A 325 -15.00 5.15 15.35
N LYS A 326 -15.03 3.91 15.84
CA LYS A 326 -16.11 3.39 16.70
C LYS A 326 -16.03 3.90 18.12
N THR A 327 -14.81 4.05 18.65
CA THR A 327 -14.57 4.45 20.04
C THR A 327 -14.66 5.97 20.24
N THR A 328 -14.78 6.75 19.15
CA THR A 328 -14.87 8.21 19.22
C THR A 328 -16.26 8.68 19.63
N THR A 329 -16.33 9.51 20.67
CA THR A 329 -17.58 10.08 21.18
C THR A 329 -18.22 11.05 20.18
N GLN A 330 -19.54 11.27 20.30
CA GLN A 330 -20.26 12.21 19.44
C GLN A 330 -19.73 13.65 19.58
N ILE A 331 -19.40 14.08 20.80
CA ILE A 331 -18.81 15.41 21.08
C ILE A 331 -17.50 15.58 20.32
N THR A 332 -16.63 14.57 20.39
CA THR A 332 -15.36 14.57 19.65
C THR A 332 -15.60 14.60 18.14
N LYS A 333 -16.57 13.83 17.62
CA LYS A 333 -16.93 13.87 16.19
C LYS A 333 -17.41 15.26 15.75
N ASP A 334 -18.20 15.94 16.57
CA ASP A 334 -18.71 17.27 16.23
C ASP A 334 -17.60 18.33 16.27
N HIS A 335 -16.65 18.22 17.19
CA HIS A 335 -15.43 19.04 17.18
C HIS A 335 -14.64 18.88 15.86
N TYR A 336 -14.39 17.64 15.42
CA TYR A 336 -13.68 17.39 14.16
C TYR A 336 -14.46 17.89 12.93
N LYS A 337 -15.79 17.83 12.94
CA LYS A 337 -16.62 18.42 11.87
C LYS A 337 -16.53 19.95 11.85
N GLU A 338 -16.51 20.59 13.03
CA GLU A 338 -16.33 22.04 13.14
C GLU A 338 -14.97 22.44 12.56
N LEU A 339 -13.91 21.70 12.92
CA LEU A 339 -12.57 21.93 12.39
C LEU A 339 -12.52 21.78 10.86
N MET A 340 -13.15 20.74 10.32
CA MET A 340 -13.30 20.57 8.87
C MET A 340 -14.05 21.72 8.18
N SER A 341 -14.97 22.39 8.88
CA SER A 341 -15.71 23.52 8.33
C SER A 341 -14.87 24.80 8.21
N LYS A 342 -13.75 24.89 8.93
CA LYS A 342 -12.78 26.00 8.87
C LYS A 342 -11.79 25.78 7.71
N ASN A 343 -12.31 25.49 6.52
CA ASN A 343 -11.52 25.16 5.33
C ASN A 343 -11.33 26.35 4.37
N GLU A 344 -11.80 27.53 4.73
CA GLU A 344 -11.60 28.75 3.97
C GLU A 344 -10.12 29.04 3.80
N LEU A 345 -9.73 29.48 2.60
CA LEU A 345 -8.34 29.79 2.26
C LEU A 345 -7.37 28.60 2.41
N CYS A 346 -7.86 27.36 2.57
CA CYS A 346 -6.99 26.20 2.49
C CYS A 346 -6.48 26.00 1.06
N TYR A 347 -5.16 25.85 1.00
CA TYR A 347 -4.33 25.68 -0.16
C TYR A 347 -4.26 26.93 -1.03
N GLN A 348 -3.35 27.84 -0.66
CA GLN A 348 -3.00 29.01 -1.48
C GLN A 348 -1.69 28.77 -2.22
N GLY A 349 -1.76 28.50 -3.53
CA GLY A 349 -0.61 28.48 -4.43
C GLY A 349 -0.79 27.54 -5.63
N HIS A 350 0.28 27.30 -6.37
CA HIS A 350 0.28 26.49 -7.60
C HIS A 350 -0.06 25.02 -7.37
N SER A 351 -0.51 24.35 -8.43
CA SER A 351 -0.82 22.92 -8.42
C SER A 351 0.36 22.09 -7.92
N THR A 352 0.07 21.05 -7.15
CA THR A 352 1.07 20.05 -6.78
C THR A 352 1.37 19.05 -7.89
N LEU A 353 0.69 19.08 -9.04
CA LEU A 353 0.86 18.11 -10.13
C LEU A 353 2.19 18.23 -10.88
N LEU A 354 2.90 19.34 -10.71
CA LEU A 354 4.17 19.60 -11.39
C LEU A 354 5.22 18.54 -11.02
N THR A 355 5.85 17.99 -12.06
CA THR A 355 6.96 17.03 -11.95
C THR A 355 8.19 17.54 -12.70
N PRO A 356 9.41 17.35 -12.15
CA PRO A 356 9.74 16.63 -10.92
C PRO A 356 9.46 17.45 -9.66
N SER A 357 9.08 16.78 -8.56
CA SER A 357 8.82 17.41 -7.27
C SER A 357 9.20 16.49 -6.12
N LYS A 358 9.61 17.06 -4.98
CA LYS A 358 9.83 16.31 -3.73
C LYS A 358 8.54 15.72 -3.16
N LEU A 359 7.38 16.11 -3.69
CA LEU A 359 6.08 15.54 -3.35
C LEU A 359 5.83 14.16 -4.00
N TRP A 360 6.50 13.86 -5.11
CA TRP A 360 6.28 12.66 -5.90
C TRP A 360 7.57 11.84 -5.95
N GLN A 361 7.90 11.18 -4.84
CA GLN A 361 9.08 10.32 -4.72
C GLN A 361 8.70 8.86 -4.96
N GLU A 362 9.57 8.11 -5.62
CA GLU A 362 9.50 6.66 -5.59
C GLU A 362 9.96 6.15 -4.22
N TRP A 363 9.34 5.07 -3.74
CA TRP A 363 9.64 4.52 -2.42
C TRP A 363 10.39 3.20 -2.56
N THR A 364 11.60 3.18 -2.02
CA THR A 364 12.44 1.97 -1.93
C THR A 364 12.57 1.48 -0.50
N SER A 365 12.30 2.36 0.46
CA SER A 365 12.34 2.09 1.89
C SER A 365 11.17 2.73 2.62
N LEU A 366 10.91 2.25 3.84
CA LEU A 366 9.97 2.88 4.75
C LEU A 366 10.35 4.35 5.02
N ASP A 367 11.64 4.68 5.12
CA ASP A 367 12.10 6.05 5.36
C ASP A 367 11.67 6.99 4.21
N ASP A 368 11.63 6.51 2.96
CA ASP A 368 11.12 7.29 1.82
C ASP A 368 9.63 7.59 1.97
N VAL A 369 8.84 6.62 2.46
CA VAL A 369 7.41 6.78 2.73
C VAL A 369 7.20 7.82 3.82
N GLN A 370 7.93 7.72 4.93
CA GLN A 370 7.84 8.67 6.04
C GLN A 370 8.23 10.08 5.63
N ASN A 371 9.32 10.21 4.86
CA ASN A 371 9.76 11.49 4.33
C ASN A 371 8.72 12.10 3.39
N THR A 372 8.12 11.30 2.52
CA THR A 372 7.03 11.72 1.63
C THR A 372 5.84 12.24 2.44
N ILE A 373 5.36 11.47 3.44
CA ILE A 373 4.28 11.89 4.34
C ILE A 373 4.62 13.21 5.01
N LYS A 374 5.82 13.34 5.57
CA LYS A 374 6.28 14.56 6.25
C LYS A 374 6.26 15.78 5.34
N ILE A 375 6.79 15.67 4.12
CA ILE A 375 6.84 16.77 3.14
C ILE A 375 5.42 17.20 2.73
N TRP A 376 4.54 16.25 2.47
CA TRP A 376 3.13 16.52 2.16
C TRP A 376 2.42 17.23 3.29
N MET A 377 2.51 16.70 4.52
CA MET A 377 1.86 17.28 5.69
C MET A 377 2.36 18.70 5.96
N LEU A 378 3.67 18.93 5.82
CA LEU A 378 4.29 20.25 5.95
C LEU A 378 3.81 21.21 4.86
N THR A 379 3.72 20.74 3.62
CA THR A 379 3.24 21.52 2.47
C THR A 379 1.79 21.95 2.68
N LEU A 380 0.90 21.02 3.04
CA LEU A 380 -0.51 21.35 3.29
C LEU A 380 -0.66 22.35 4.44
N LYS A 381 0.07 22.17 5.55
CA LYS A 381 0.05 23.10 6.69
C LYS A 381 0.54 24.50 6.30
N HIS A 382 1.67 24.61 5.61
CA HIS A 382 2.19 25.91 5.17
C HIS A 382 1.33 26.61 4.13
N ARG A 383 0.53 25.86 3.37
CA ARG A 383 -0.40 26.41 2.37
C ARG A 383 -1.79 26.70 2.95
N GLY A 384 -1.93 26.82 4.27
CA GLY A 384 -3.17 27.27 4.93
C GLY A 384 -4.16 26.15 5.28
N CYS A 385 -3.83 24.87 5.08
CA CYS A 385 -4.75 23.77 5.37
C CYS A 385 -4.62 23.20 6.78
N MET A 386 -4.15 23.99 7.76
CA MET A 386 -3.88 23.52 9.13
C MET A 386 -5.10 22.83 9.76
N HIS A 387 -6.27 23.47 9.75
CA HIS A 387 -7.50 22.89 10.30
C HIS A 387 -7.91 21.58 9.59
N LEU A 388 -7.77 21.51 8.26
CA LEU A 388 -8.08 20.27 7.54
C LEU A 388 -7.11 19.15 7.91
N VAL A 389 -5.82 19.44 8.01
CA VAL A 389 -4.82 18.43 8.41
C VAL A 389 -5.08 17.95 9.84
N GLU A 390 -5.40 18.85 10.76
CA GLU A 390 -5.74 18.53 12.15
C GLU A 390 -7.06 17.76 12.28
N SER A 391 -7.96 17.88 11.30
CA SER A 391 -9.23 17.16 11.32
C SER A 391 -9.13 15.66 11.00
N GLY A 392 -7.90 15.18 10.73
CA GLY A 392 -7.60 13.80 10.42
C GLY A 392 -7.86 13.44 8.96
N ALA A 393 -8.10 12.16 8.71
CA ALA A 393 -8.15 11.57 7.38
C ALA A 393 -9.05 12.30 6.38
N HIS A 394 -10.28 12.67 6.80
CA HIS A 394 -11.23 13.33 5.91
C HIS A 394 -10.74 14.71 5.46
N GLY A 395 -10.16 15.50 6.37
CA GLY A 395 -9.61 16.79 5.98
C GLY A 395 -8.32 16.66 5.18
N ILE A 396 -7.50 15.64 5.42
CA ILE A 396 -6.31 15.37 4.61
C ILE A 396 -6.67 15.00 3.19
N VAL A 397 -7.67 14.13 2.95
CA VAL A 397 -8.17 13.88 1.59
C VAL A 397 -8.61 15.19 0.94
N GLN A 398 -9.35 16.02 1.67
CA GLN A 398 -9.85 17.29 1.14
C GLN A 398 -8.70 18.25 0.79
N ALA A 399 -7.76 18.47 1.69
CA ALA A 399 -6.60 19.33 1.48
C ALA A 399 -5.71 18.82 0.34
N PHE A 400 -5.52 17.50 0.25
CA PHE A 400 -4.79 16.85 -0.83
C PHE A 400 -5.44 17.13 -2.20
N LEU A 401 -6.77 16.97 -2.33
CA LEU A 401 -7.48 17.25 -3.58
C LEU A 401 -7.45 18.72 -3.99
N LEU A 402 -7.61 19.63 -3.02
CA LEU A 402 -7.45 21.06 -3.24
C LEU A 402 -6.04 21.37 -3.78
N SER A 403 -5.01 20.72 -3.22
CA SER A 403 -3.63 20.91 -3.66
C SER A 403 -3.37 20.50 -5.11
N LEU A 404 -3.98 19.40 -5.57
CA LEU A 404 -3.79 18.90 -6.93
C LEU A 404 -4.39 19.83 -7.98
N SER A 405 -5.50 20.48 -7.64
CA SER A 405 -6.23 21.35 -8.56
C SER A 405 -5.95 22.83 -8.33
N ALA A 406 -4.96 23.16 -7.48
CA ALA A 406 -4.70 24.54 -7.04
C ALA A 406 -6.00 25.27 -6.62
N ALA A 407 -6.88 24.53 -5.95
CA ALA A 407 -8.23 24.97 -5.66
C ALA A 407 -8.35 25.51 -4.24
N THR A 408 -9.12 26.58 -4.07
CA THR A 408 -9.28 27.26 -2.77
C THR A 408 -10.74 27.62 -2.54
N PHE A 409 -11.29 27.25 -1.39
CA PHE A 409 -12.62 27.72 -0.99
C PHE A 409 -12.55 29.14 -0.46
N THR A 410 -13.39 30.01 -1.03
CA THR A 410 -13.72 31.32 -0.49
C THR A 410 -15.15 31.30 0.08
N HIS A 411 -15.61 32.38 0.70
CA HIS A 411 -16.96 32.46 1.29
C HIS A 411 -18.09 32.18 0.29
N HIS A 412 -17.86 32.35 -1.03
CA HIS A 412 -18.92 32.31 -2.04
C HIS A 412 -18.68 31.29 -3.16
N HIS A 413 -17.43 30.92 -3.43
CA HIS A 413 -17.11 30.06 -4.57
C HIS A 413 -15.82 29.25 -4.33
N LEU A 414 -15.58 28.29 -5.22
CA LEU A 414 -14.33 27.55 -5.31
C LEU A 414 -13.52 28.17 -6.45
N GLU A 415 -12.33 28.68 -6.15
CA GLU A 415 -11.41 29.21 -7.14
C GLU A 415 -10.41 28.13 -7.56
N PHE A 416 -10.02 28.11 -8.83
CA PHE A 416 -8.98 27.24 -9.36
C PHE A 416 -7.85 28.11 -9.90
N SER A 417 -6.64 27.93 -9.40
CA SER A 417 -5.44 28.66 -9.82
C SER A 417 -4.52 27.80 -10.67
N LEU A 418 -5.09 27.14 -11.69
CA LEU A 418 -4.35 26.35 -12.67
C LEU A 418 -3.92 27.23 -13.84
N ASP A 419 -2.68 27.11 -14.26
CA ASP A 419 -2.20 27.72 -15.50
C ASP A 419 -2.50 26.77 -16.68
N PRO A 420 -3.36 27.13 -17.64
CA PRO A 420 -3.67 26.24 -18.76
C PRO A 420 -2.45 25.84 -19.60
N ALA A 421 -1.43 26.69 -19.67
CA ALA A 421 -0.24 26.44 -20.46
C ALA A 421 0.70 25.43 -19.79
N ASP A 422 0.73 25.35 -18.46
CA ASP A 422 1.67 24.51 -17.71
C ASP A 422 0.99 23.32 -17.00
N ASP A 423 -0.28 23.46 -16.60
CA ASP A 423 -1.00 22.49 -15.75
C ASP A 423 -2.02 21.62 -16.51
N LEU A 424 -2.53 22.08 -17.66
CA LEU A 424 -3.63 21.44 -18.41
C LEU A 424 -3.19 20.66 -19.67
N HIS A 425 -2.01 20.03 -19.62
CA HIS A 425 -1.56 19.13 -20.70
C HIS A 425 -2.30 17.79 -20.74
N ARG A 426 -3.09 17.47 -19.72
CA ARG A 426 -3.73 16.17 -19.50
C ARG A 426 -5.14 16.34 -18.96
N GLU A 427 -6.00 15.35 -19.22
CA GLU A 427 -7.36 15.36 -18.69
C GLU A 427 -7.31 15.11 -17.18
N LEU A 428 -7.91 16.03 -16.43
CA LEU A 428 -8.03 15.97 -14.98
C LEU A 428 -9.50 15.73 -14.61
N HIS A 429 -9.76 14.75 -13.76
CA HIS A 429 -11.09 14.46 -13.27
C HIS A 429 -11.12 14.42 -11.75
N SER A 430 -11.84 15.37 -11.13
CA SER A 430 -12.09 15.37 -9.69
C SER A 430 -13.52 14.91 -9.41
N ARG A 431 -13.66 13.99 -8.46
CA ARG A 431 -14.97 13.55 -7.96
C ARG A 431 -15.10 14.00 -6.51
N ARG A 432 -16.00 14.97 -6.29
CA ARG A 432 -16.51 15.43 -4.98
C ARG A 432 -15.46 16.06 -4.04
N PHE A 433 -15.60 17.36 -3.79
CA PHE A 433 -15.00 18.04 -2.62
C PHE A 433 -15.94 17.95 -1.40
N LEU A 434 -15.37 17.88 -0.20
CA LEU A 434 -16.02 17.93 1.12
C LEU A 434 -15.82 19.35 1.70
N PRO A 435 -16.84 20.05 2.26
CA PRO A 435 -18.18 19.61 2.63
C PRO A 435 -19.32 20.06 1.69
N ARG A 436 -20.43 19.31 1.74
CA ARG A 436 -21.68 19.38 0.96
C ARG A 436 -22.40 20.75 0.84
N LYS A 437 -21.94 21.83 1.47
CA LYS A 437 -22.76 23.05 1.64
C LYS A 437 -22.79 23.99 0.44
N HIS A 438 -21.90 23.86 -0.54
CA HIS A 438 -21.85 24.80 -1.66
C HIS A 438 -22.19 24.11 -2.99
N ARG A 439 -23.22 24.63 -3.67
CA ARG A 439 -23.50 24.32 -5.08
C ARG A 439 -22.38 24.95 -5.91
N PHE A 440 -21.71 24.13 -6.71
CA PHE A 440 -20.71 24.61 -7.65
C PHE A 440 -21.41 25.21 -8.88
N TYR A 441 -21.09 26.45 -9.22
CA TYR A 441 -21.37 27.01 -10.54
C TYR A 441 -20.02 27.13 -11.26
N PHE A 442 -19.88 26.45 -12.39
CA PHE A 442 -18.82 26.77 -13.34
C PHE A 442 -19.29 28.01 -14.11
N ILE A 443 -18.52 29.10 -14.05
CA ILE A 443 -18.71 30.28 -14.91
C ILE A 443 -17.74 30.16 -16.07
#